data_AF-A0A9X6KSL9-F1
#
_entry.id   AF-A0A9X6KSL9-F1
#
_cell.length_a   1.000
_cell.length_b   1.000
_cell.length_c   1.000
_cell.angle_alpha   90.00
_cell.angle_beta   90.00
_cell.angle_gamma   90.00
#
_symmetry.space_group_name_H-M   'P 1'
#
loop_
_entity.id
_entity.type
_entity.pdbx_description
1 polymer ?
#
loop_
_entity_poly.entity_id
_entity_poly.type
_entity_poly.pdbx_seq_one_letter_code
_entity_poly.pdbx_strand_id
1 'polypeptide(L)'
;MEWIVPAGNPDIRPANPMKARYITIHETANTAAGANAENHAKYLYKQATEGTFRTASWHFTVDDKQIYQHLPTNENGWHAGDGDGSGNRESIGIEIAVNQDGDYNKALENAKRLAGYLMNKEGIGADHIYKHQQWSGKKCPDILISRGNWAGFVQGIQWYANINAQIDTPLQDKNDSFNPNENNPAEPSMELVVNGSGINVRSDAGIEHRVVRKASNGDRYKVLAVKNGWYKVGNGEWIFYDPSWIKINYNVPKEEVQKPKDDITGGWFEGHIRKLNSLGIMQGEGNGVFAPYRNVTRAEFAKLISNALKLPEGNKSFVDINEAHPSLHDGIKRCASVGIINGRGEGIFDPNSPITREEVSIMIDKALRYKGITGELVALPFTDKHLITYKESVQRLYSLKVVNGIGNNEFDPRGTATRGQAAAFIVKMLDSMQK
;
A
#
# COMPACT_ATOMS: atom_id res chain seq x y z
N MET A 1 -19.04 -5.62 8.68
CA MET A 1 -20.31 -5.85 9.39
C MET A 1 -20.12 -5.41 10.83
N GLU A 2 -21.11 -4.70 11.38
CA GLU A 2 -21.10 -4.35 12.80
C GLU A 2 -21.81 -5.47 13.57
N TRP A 3 -21.10 -6.07 14.53
CA TRP A 3 -21.66 -6.99 15.52
C TRP A 3 -21.13 -6.57 16.88
N ILE A 4 -21.54 -5.38 17.29
CA ILE A 4 -21.08 -4.77 18.54
C ILE A 4 -21.58 -5.59 19.73
N VAL A 5 -20.66 -5.99 20.60
CA VAL A 5 -21.03 -6.70 21.83
C VAL A 5 -21.79 -5.78 22.78
N PRO A 6 -22.80 -6.26 23.51
CA PRO A 6 -23.58 -5.42 24.41
C PRO A 6 -22.74 -4.90 25.58
N ALA A 7 -23.09 -3.71 26.08
CA ALA A 7 -22.54 -3.20 27.34
C ALA A 7 -23.09 -4.01 28.52
N GLY A 8 -22.35 -4.04 29.63
CA GLY A 8 -22.74 -4.70 30.88
C GLY A 8 -21.70 -5.64 31.47
N ASN A 9 -20.76 -6.13 30.64
CA ASN A 9 -19.61 -6.90 31.10
C ASN A 9 -18.30 -6.12 30.89
N PRO A 10 -17.71 -5.50 31.94
CA PRO A 10 -16.53 -4.65 31.80
C PRO A 10 -15.25 -5.40 31.42
N ASP A 11 -15.22 -6.74 31.59
CA ASP A 11 -14.09 -7.56 31.16
C ASP A 11 -14.01 -7.74 29.64
N ILE A 12 -15.12 -7.49 28.94
CA ILE A 12 -15.22 -7.61 27.48
C ILE A 12 -15.52 -6.27 26.83
N ARG A 13 -16.50 -5.53 27.35
CA ARG A 13 -16.81 -4.17 26.92
C ARG A 13 -16.72 -3.23 28.12
N PRO A 14 -15.52 -2.70 28.41
CA PRO A 14 -15.32 -1.76 29.52
C PRO A 14 -16.07 -0.45 29.31
N ALA A 15 -16.35 -0.08 28.05
CA ALA A 15 -17.08 1.14 27.68
C ALA A 15 -16.49 2.45 28.23
N ASN A 16 -15.18 2.47 28.57
CA ASN A 16 -14.54 3.73 28.90
C ASN A 16 -14.35 4.54 27.61
N PRO A 17 -14.64 5.86 27.62
CA PRO A 17 -14.39 6.72 26.47
C PRO A 17 -12.93 6.66 26.02
N MET A 18 -12.74 6.63 24.70
CA MET A 18 -11.46 6.63 24.04
C MET A 18 -11.45 7.63 22.88
N LYS A 19 -10.36 8.37 22.74
CA LYS A 19 -10.00 9.04 21.48
C LYS A 19 -8.88 8.22 20.86
N ALA A 20 -9.16 7.54 19.76
CA ALA A 20 -8.17 6.72 19.09
C ALA A 20 -6.98 7.57 18.62
N ARG A 21 -5.77 7.17 19.01
CA ARG A 21 -4.49 7.76 18.58
C ARG A 21 -3.60 6.76 17.88
N TYR A 22 -3.83 5.47 18.10
CA TYR A 22 -3.03 4.39 17.53
C TYR A 22 -3.92 3.31 16.92
N ILE A 23 -3.37 2.55 15.98
CA ILE A 23 -3.96 1.29 15.51
C ILE A 23 -2.99 0.17 15.86
N THR A 24 -3.45 -0.83 16.60
CA THR A 24 -2.63 -1.97 17.02
C THR A 24 -3.03 -3.20 16.21
N ILE A 25 -2.04 -3.78 15.54
CA ILE A 25 -2.20 -4.96 14.70
C ILE A 25 -1.89 -6.22 15.50
N HIS A 26 -2.79 -7.19 15.39
CA HIS A 26 -2.71 -8.50 16.01
C HIS A 26 -2.97 -9.62 14.99
N GLU A 27 -2.64 -10.83 15.38
CA GLU A 27 -3.07 -12.07 14.73
C GLU A 27 -3.74 -12.95 15.77
N THR A 28 -4.84 -13.62 15.38
CA THR A 28 -5.68 -14.36 16.33
C THR A 28 -4.96 -15.53 16.99
N ALA A 29 -3.82 -15.97 16.43
CA ALA A 29 -3.06 -17.15 16.81
C ALA A 29 -3.87 -18.47 16.81
N ASN A 30 -5.10 -18.44 16.28
CA ASN A 30 -5.99 -19.59 16.22
C ASN A 30 -6.02 -20.15 14.79
N THR A 31 -5.23 -21.20 14.56
CA THR A 31 -5.10 -21.84 13.25
C THR A 31 -6.18 -22.89 12.97
N ALA A 32 -7.08 -23.16 13.92
CA ALA A 32 -8.12 -24.17 13.76
C ALA A 32 -9.06 -23.84 12.60
N ALA A 33 -9.52 -24.88 11.88
CA ALA A 33 -10.50 -24.70 10.82
C ALA A 33 -11.77 -24.02 11.36
N GLY A 34 -12.29 -23.04 10.62
CA GLY A 34 -13.44 -22.25 11.01
C GLY A 34 -13.15 -21.12 12.00
N ALA A 35 -11.91 -20.89 12.46
CA ALA A 35 -11.56 -19.75 13.31
C ALA A 35 -11.50 -18.41 12.52
N ASN A 36 -12.53 -18.13 11.72
CA ASN A 36 -12.70 -16.96 10.87
C ASN A 36 -13.21 -15.74 11.66
N ALA A 37 -13.42 -14.60 11.00
CA ALA A 37 -13.82 -13.35 11.66
C ALA A 37 -15.22 -13.43 12.30
N GLU A 38 -16.17 -14.13 11.66
CA GLU A 38 -17.52 -14.31 12.19
C GLU A 38 -17.51 -15.12 13.49
N ASN A 39 -16.74 -16.21 13.54
CA ASN A 39 -16.67 -17.05 14.74
C ASN A 39 -15.94 -16.35 15.90
N HIS A 40 -14.97 -15.46 15.61
CA HIS A 40 -14.41 -14.58 16.62
C HIS A 40 -15.45 -13.54 17.13
N ALA A 41 -16.31 -13.02 16.26
CA ALA A 41 -17.42 -12.15 16.66
C ALA A 41 -18.40 -12.87 17.60
N LYS A 42 -18.86 -14.06 17.21
CA LYS A 42 -19.72 -14.93 18.04
C LYS A 42 -19.08 -15.24 19.37
N TYR A 43 -17.79 -15.58 19.37
CA TYR A 43 -17.05 -15.86 20.59
C TYR A 43 -17.03 -14.65 21.53
N LEU A 44 -16.67 -13.46 21.04
CA LEU A 44 -16.59 -12.27 21.88
C LEU A 44 -17.97 -11.83 22.38
N TYR A 45 -19.01 -11.95 21.55
CA TYR A 45 -20.40 -11.74 21.95
C TYR A 45 -20.81 -12.68 23.09
N LYS A 46 -20.50 -13.96 22.97
CA LYS A 46 -20.76 -14.96 24.02
C LYS A 46 -20.05 -14.61 25.33
N GLN A 47 -18.79 -14.19 25.26
CA GLN A 47 -18.05 -13.74 26.46
C GLN A 47 -18.73 -12.54 27.13
N ALA A 48 -19.31 -11.62 26.35
CA ALA A 48 -20.02 -10.47 26.89
C ALA A 48 -21.36 -10.84 27.55
N THR A 49 -22.11 -11.80 26.99
CA THR A 49 -23.50 -12.09 27.40
C THR A 49 -23.66 -13.26 28.36
N GLU A 50 -22.79 -14.26 28.29
CA GLU A 50 -22.92 -15.50 29.07
C GLU A 50 -21.91 -15.60 30.22
N GLY A 51 -21.08 -14.57 30.39
CA GLY A 51 -19.99 -14.53 31.35
C GLY A 51 -18.64 -14.88 30.73
N THR A 52 -17.57 -14.43 31.38
CA THR A 52 -16.19 -14.63 30.94
C THR A 52 -15.28 -15.01 32.10
N PHE A 53 -14.17 -15.65 31.77
CA PHE A 53 -13.06 -15.94 32.69
C PHE A 53 -11.79 -15.16 32.31
N ARG A 54 -11.89 -14.24 31.35
CA ARG A 54 -10.76 -13.47 30.82
C ARG A 54 -11.15 -12.02 30.62
N THR A 55 -10.22 -11.11 30.88
CA THR A 55 -10.33 -9.70 30.55
C THR A 55 -9.60 -9.46 29.22
N ALA A 56 -10.30 -9.66 28.10
CA ALA A 56 -9.70 -9.50 26.77
C ALA A 56 -10.73 -9.23 25.66
N SER A 57 -10.52 -8.15 24.91
CA SER A 57 -11.38 -7.70 23.82
C SER A 57 -10.66 -6.78 22.84
N TRP A 58 -11.16 -6.69 21.61
CA TRP A 58 -10.59 -5.90 20.52
C TRP A 58 -11.70 -5.37 19.61
N HIS A 59 -11.36 -4.44 18.73
CA HIS A 59 -12.35 -3.70 17.96
C HIS A 59 -12.77 -4.41 16.70
N PHE A 60 -11.84 -5.05 15.99
CA PHE A 60 -12.11 -5.69 14.70
C PHE A 60 -11.45 -7.05 14.59
N THR A 61 -12.14 -8.00 13.94
CA THR A 61 -11.50 -9.19 13.36
C THR A 61 -11.67 -9.18 11.85
N VAL A 62 -10.60 -9.54 11.14
CA VAL A 62 -10.53 -9.53 9.68
C VAL A 62 -10.10 -10.90 9.18
N ASP A 63 -10.86 -11.48 8.26
CA ASP A 63 -10.48 -12.70 7.53
C ASP A 63 -10.38 -12.43 6.02
N ASP A 64 -10.25 -13.49 5.22
CA ASP A 64 -10.12 -13.43 3.76
C ASP A 64 -11.39 -12.94 3.04
N LYS A 65 -12.56 -13.01 3.70
CA LYS A 65 -13.88 -12.78 3.11
C LYS A 65 -14.58 -11.54 3.67
N GLN A 66 -14.34 -11.22 4.94
CA GLN A 66 -15.17 -10.30 5.71
C GLN A 66 -14.45 -9.68 6.91
N ILE A 67 -15.07 -8.61 7.42
CA ILE A 67 -14.61 -7.83 8.58
C ILE A 67 -15.77 -7.72 9.56
N TYR A 68 -15.55 -8.04 10.83
CA TYR A 68 -16.49 -7.82 11.92
C TYR A 68 -15.94 -6.78 12.90
N GLN A 69 -16.76 -5.78 13.21
CA GLN A 69 -16.51 -4.83 14.29
C GLN A 69 -17.26 -5.28 15.54
N HIS A 70 -16.54 -5.39 16.66
CA HIS A 70 -17.06 -5.87 17.94
C HIS A 70 -17.19 -4.77 18.99
N LEU A 71 -16.37 -3.72 18.89
CA LEU A 71 -16.39 -2.56 19.80
C LEU A 71 -16.44 -1.25 18.99
N PRO A 72 -17.12 -0.20 19.50
CA PRO A 72 -17.03 1.14 18.92
C PRO A 72 -15.59 1.67 18.98
N THR A 73 -15.17 2.49 18.00
CA THR A 73 -13.81 3.06 17.96
C THR A 73 -13.58 4.20 18.94
N ASN A 74 -14.63 4.66 19.64
CA ASN A 74 -14.59 5.66 20.70
C ASN A 74 -14.68 5.05 22.11
N GLU A 75 -14.55 3.74 22.24
CA GLU A 75 -14.49 3.01 23.51
C GLU A 75 -13.24 2.14 23.56
N ASN A 76 -12.66 1.94 24.73
CA ASN A 76 -11.45 1.14 24.85
C ASN A 76 -11.74 -0.38 24.75
N GLY A 77 -10.74 -1.15 24.34
CA GLY A 77 -10.73 -2.63 24.46
C GLY A 77 -9.60 -3.10 25.37
N TRP A 78 -9.60 -4.39 25.72
CA TRP A 78 -8.53 -5.04 26.48
C TRP A 78 -7.69 -5.94 25.56
N HIS A 79 -6.89 -5.37 24.67
CA HIS A 79 -6.11 -6.13 23.68
C HIS A 79 -4.59 -5.99 23.82
N ALA A 80 -4.08 -4.89 24.37
CA ALA A 80 -2.66 -4.57 24.35
C ALA A 80 -1.87 -5.16 25.53
N GLY A 81 -2.55 -5.64 26.58
CA GLY A 81 -1.92 -6.26 27.73
C GLY A 81 -1.11 -5.29 28.62
N ASP A 82 -1.36 -3.98 28.51
CA ASP A 82 -0.64 -2.91 29.21
C ASP A 82 -1.47 -2.25 30.33
N GLY A 83 -2.51 -2.92 30.83
CA GLY A 83 -3.41 -2.38 31.84
C GLY A 83 -4.13 -1.14 31.32
N ASP A 84 -4.03 -0.02 32.05
CA ASP A 84 -4.56 1.29 31.64
C ASP A 84 -3.60 2.10 30.74
N GLY A 85 -2.60 1.46 30.13
CA GLY A 85 -1.68 2.10 29.19
C GLY A 85 -2.33 2.51 27.86
N SER A 86 -1.59 3.28 27.06
CA SER A 86 -2.06 3.81 25.77
C SER A 86 -2.44 2.73 24.76
N GLY A 87 -1.88 1.52 24.86
CA GLY A 87 -2.23 0.40 24.00
C GLY A 87 -3.69 -0.01 24.18
N ASN A 88 -4.18 -0.13 25.41
CA ASN A 88 -5.60 -0.41 25.67
C ASN A 88 -6.46 0.85 25.58
N ARG A 89 -5.96 1.99 26.07
CA ARG A 89 -6.78 3.20 26.32
C ARG A 89 -6.82 4.20 25.17
N GLU A 90 -5.96 4.05 24.17
CA GLU A 90 -5.85 4.99 23.04
C GLU A 90 -5.69 4.28 21.68
N SER A 91 -5.79 2.94 21.62
CA SER A 91 -5.60 2.20 20.38
C SER A 91 -6.82 1.40 19.93
N ILE A 92 -7.04 1.38 18.61
CA ILE A 92 -7.95 0.44 17.96
C ILE A 92 -7.21 -0.87 17.67
N GLY A 93 -7.65 -1.97 18.30
CA GLY A 93 -7.12 -3.32 18.06
C GLY A 93 -7.77 -4.02 16.86
N ILE A 94 -6.95 -4.46 15.91
CA ILE A 94 -7.35 -5.26 14.72
C ILE A 94 -6.71 -6.65 14.81
N GLU A 95 -7.54 -7.70 14.86
CA GLU A 95 -7.15 -9.10 14.84
C GLU A 95 -7.23 -9.70 13.43
N ILE A 96 -6.12 -10.17 12.88
CA ILE A 96 -6.07 -10.85 11.58
C ILE A 96 -6.25 -12.36 11.80
N ALA A 97 -7.26 -12.96 11.16
CA ALA A 97 -7.51 -14.39 11.24
C ALA A 97 -6.42 -15.20 10.55
N VAL A 98 -6.00 -16.30 11.19
CA VAL A 98 -4.92 -17.19 10.72
C VAL A 98 -5.37 -18.65 10.56
N ASN A 99 -6.69 -18.88 10.47
CA ASN A 99 -7.29 -20.21 10.37
C ASN A 99 -6.84 -20.94 9.10
N GLN A 100 -6.55 -22.24 9.23
CA GLN A 100 -5.96 -23.07 8.16
C GLN A 100 -6.82 -23.22 6.90
N ASP A 101 -8.14 -23.00 7.02
CA ASP A 101 -9.11 -23.03 5.92
C ASP A 101 -9.40 -21.64 5.32
N GLY A 102 -8.66 -20.60 5.75
CA GLY A 102 -8.75 -19.23 5.23
C GLY A 102 -7.49 -18.82 4.45
N ASP A 103 -7.64 -17.83 3.57
CA ASP A 103 -6.50 -17.20 2.89
C ASP A 103 -5.89 -16.07 3.75
N TYR A 104 -4.85 -16.40 4.51
CA TYR A 104 -4.14 -15.44 5.34
C TYR A 104 -3.59 -14.22 4.57
N ASN A 105 -3.17 -14.38 3.30
CA ASN A 105 -2.68 -13.24 2.53
C ASN A 105 -3.81 -12.28 2.15
N LYS A 106 -5.01 -12.83 1.88
CA LYS A 106 -6.20 -12.01 1.66
C LYS A 106 -6.67 -11.34 2.95
N ALA A 107 -6.62 -12.05 4.09
CA ALA A 107 -6.90 -11.48 5.40
C ALA A 107 -5.95 -10.31 5.74
N LEU A 108 -4.65 -10.46 5.47
CA LEU A 108 -3.67 -9.39 5.58
C LEU A 108 -4.03 -8.18 4.71
N GLU A 109 -4.42 -8.41 3.46
CA GLU A 109 -4.79 -7.34 2.55
C GLU A 109 -6.05 -6.58 3.01
N ASN A 110 -7.06 -7.32 3.46
CA ASN A 110 -8.27 -6.75 4.04
C ASN A 110 -7.96 -5.94 5.30
N ALA A 111 -7.02 -6.39 6.13
CA ALA A 111 -6.60 -5.67 7.32
C ALA A 111 -5.85 -4.36 6.98
N LYS A 112 -5.03 -4.35 5.93
CA LYS A 112 -4.40 -3.10 5.46
C LYS A 112 -5.45 -2.07 5.02
N ARG A 113 -6.47 -2.52 4.27
CA ARG A 113 -7.57 -1.67 3.82
C ARG A 113 -8.35 -1.09 4.99
N LEU A 114 -8.68 -1.93 5.98
CA LEU A 114 -9.37 -1.50 7.20
C LEU A 114 -8.54 -0.48 7.99
N ALA A 115 -7.26 -0.77 8.24
CA ALA A 115 -6.39 0.15 8.96
C ALA A 115 -6.21 1.48 8.22
N GLY A 116 -6.09 1.45 6.89
CA GLY A 116 -5.99 2.67 6.07
C GLY A 116 -7.27 3.51 6.12
N TYR A 117 -8.43 2.87 6.12
CA TYR A 117 -9.72 3.54 6.37
C TYR A 117 -9.79 4.17 7.76
N LEU A 118 -9.39 3.43 8.81
CA LEU A 118 -9.40 3.91 10.19
C LEU A 118 -8.41 5.06 10.41
N MET A 119 -7.27 5.07 9.72
CA MET A 119 -6.33 6.20 9.73
C MET A 119 -7.02 7.49 9.32
N ASN A 120 -7.75 7.49 8.20
CA ASN A 120 -8.45 8.67 7.73
C ASN A 120 -9.62 9.06 8.64
N LYS A 121 -10.40 8.06 9.07
CA LYS A 121 -11.59 8.28 9.92
C LYS A 121 -11.22 8.93 11.26
N GLU A 122 -10.12 8.49 11.86
CA GLU A 122 -9.72 8.91 13.22
C GLU A 122 -8.58 9.94 13.22
N GLY A 123 -8.03 10.29 12.05
CA GLY A 123 -6.91 11.23 11.92
C GLY A 123 -5.57 10.68 12.43
N ILE A 124 -5.32 9.38 12.26
CA ILE A 124 -4.14 8.67 12.76
C ILE A 124 -3.06 8.58 11.67
N GLY A 125 -1.83 8.96 12.00
CA GLY A 125 -0.67 8.89 11.11
C GLY A 125 -0.11 7.47 10.95
N ALA A 126 0.63 7.22 9.87
CA ALA A 126 1.25 5.91 9.61
C ALA A 126 2.32 5.52 10.65
N ASP A 127 2.92 6.52 11.31
CA ASP A 127 3.84 6.39 12.44
C ASP A 127 3.15 5.94 13.74
N HIS A 128 1.81 5.95 13.77
CA HIS A 128 0.97 5.51 14.89
C HIS A 128 0.33 4.13 14.65
N ILE A 129 0.87 3.36 13.69
CA ILE A 129 0.53 1.95 13.47
C ILE A 129 1.51 1.06 14.25
N TYR A 130 0.99 0.28 15.20
CA TYR A 130 1.79 -0.46 16.17
C TYR A 130 1.57 -1.96 16.06
N LYS A 131 2.63 -2.75 16.25
CA LYS A 131 2.54 -4.17 16.58
C LYS A 131 2.09 -4.31 18.02
N HIS A 132 1.28 -5.32 18.33
CA HIS A 132 1.01 -5.65 19.73
C HIS A 132 2.28 -5.87 20.57
N GLN A 133 3.32 -6.43 19.97
CA GLN A 133 4.64 -6.61 20.60
C GLN A 133 5.21 -5.32 21.20
N GLN A 134 4.91 -4.15 20.63
CA GLN A 134 5.40 -2.87 21.12
C GLN A 134 4.74 -2.45 22.45
N TRP A 135 3.60 -3.05 22.81
CA TRP A 135 2.90 -2.79 24.07
C TRP A 135 3.26 -3.83 25.14
N SER A 136 3.11 -5.12 24.84
CA SER A 136 3.24 -6.20 25.83
C SER A 136 4.58 -6.96 25.79
N GLY A 137 5.40 -6.74 24.77
CA GLY A 137 6.61 -7.55 24.51
C GLY A 137 6.32 -8.93 23.90
N LYS A 138 5.07 -9.42 23.92
CA LYS A 138 4.68 -10.68 23.26
C LYS A 138 4.90 -10.56 21.76
N LYS A 139 5.51 -11.58 21.15
CA LYS A 139 5.68 -11.64 19.68
C LYS A 139 4.33 -11.79 18.98
N CYS A 140 3.68 -10.66 18.72
CA CYS A 140 2.41 -10.54 18.01
C CYS A 140 2.42 -9.21 17.23
N PRO A 141 2.01 -9.18 15.95
CA PRO A 141 1.56 -10.29 15.10
C PRO A 141 2.73 -11.21 14.69
N ASP A 142 2.66 -12.49 15.06
CA ASP A 142 3.80 -13.42 14.99
C ASP A 142 4.20 -13.75 13.56
N ILE A 143 3.24 -14.15 12.71
CA ILE A 143 3.51 -14.54 11.33
C ILE A 143 4.08 -13.33 10.57
N LEU A 144 3.48 -12.15 10.76
CA LEU A 144 3.93 -10.94 10.08
C LEU A 144 5.34 -10.50 10.51
N ILE A 145 5.66 -10.60 11.81
CA ILE A 145 7.02 -10.34 12.35
C ILE A 145 7.99 -11.38 11.80
N SER A 146 7.64 -12.66 11.89
CA SER A 146 8.51 -13.79 11.51
C SER A 146 8.85 -13.79 10.03
N ARG A 147 7.93 -13.33 9.18
CA ARG A 147 8.13 -13.21 7.73
C ARG A 147 8.84 -11.92 7.32
N GLY A 148 9.19 -11.03 8.25
CA GLY A 148 9.83 -9.75 7.94
C GLY A 148 8.92 -8.75 7.21
N ASN A 149 7.60 -8.97 7.22
CA ASN A 149 6.65 -8.26 6.36
C ASN A 149 6.07 -6.98 6.97
N TRP A 150 6.50 -6.59 8.17
CA TRP A 150 5.95 -5.42 8.89
C TRP A 150 6.07 -4.12 8.08
N ALA A 151 7.24 -3.81 7.52
CA ALA A 151 7.45 -2.57 6.78
C ALA A 151 6.53 -2.47 5.55
N GLY A 152 6.44 -3.54 4.74
CA GLY A 152 5.55 -3.59 3.58
C GLY A 152 4.07 -3.56 3.97
N PHE A 153 3.72 -4.11 5.13
CA PHE A 153 2.36 -4.03 5.66
C PHE A 153 1.95 -2.59 5.99
N VAL A 154 2.79 -1.86 6.76
CA VAL A 154 2.53 -0.44 7.11
C VAL A 154 2.53 0.45 5.86
N GLN A 155 3.43 0.22 4.89
CA GLN A 155 3.40 0.92 3.60
C GLN A 155 2.09 0.70 2.85
N GLY A 156 1.58 -0.54 2.84
CA GLY A 156 0.29 -0.86 2.23
C GLY A 156 -0.88 -0.17 2.94
N ILE A 157 -0.86 -0.07 4.28
CA ILE A 157 -1.85 0.71 5.05
C ILE A 157 -1.83 2.17 4.61
N GLN A 158 -0.64 2.79 4.62
CA GLN A 158 -0.48 4.20 4.26
C GLN A 158 -0.95 4.46 2.83
N TRP A 159 -0.67 3.53 1.91
CA TRP A 159 -1.17 3.59 0.55
C TRP A 159 -2.71 3.59 0.48
N TYR A 160 -3.36 2.66 1.20
CA TYR A 160 -4.82 2.62 1.27
C TYR A 160 -5.42 3.86 1.92
N ALA A 161 -4.79 4.41 2.96
CA ALA A 161 -5.20 5.69 3.55
C ALA A 161 -5.16 6.82 2.51
N ASN A 162 -4.07 6.92 1.73
CA ASN A 162 -3.95 7.93 0.67
C ASN A 162 -5.01 7.79 -0.42
N ILE A 163 -5.31 6.55 -0.85
CA ILE A 163 -6.37 6.30 -1.84
C ILE A 163 -7.74 6.66 -1.27
N ASN A 164 -8.07 6.19 -0.06
CA ASN A 164 -9.37 6.46 0.56
C ASN A 164 -9.61 7.97 0.75
N ALA A 165 -8.58 8.73 1.15
CA ALA A 165 -8.69 10.19 1.29
C ALA A 165 -9.04 10.91 -0.03
N GLN A 166 -8.61 10.35 -1.16
CA GLN A 166 -8.92 10.86 -2.50
C GLN A 166 -10.30 10.40 -3.00
N ILE A 167 -10.85 9.32 -2.45
CA ILE A 167 -12.18 8.78 -2.80
C ILE A 167 -13.28 9.44 -1.94
N ASP A 168 -13.05 9.57 -0.63
CA ASP A 168 -14.01 10.02 0.38
C ASP A 168 -14.10 11.53 0.57
N THR A 169 -13.37 12.34 -0.20
CA THR A 169 -13.62 13.78 -0.23
C THR A 169 -14.96 14.01 -0.94
N PRO A 170 -16.02 14.52 -0.25
CA PRO A 170 -17.16 15.08 -0.94
C PRO A 170 -16.68 16.24 -1.81
N LEU A 171 -17.38 16.57 -2.89
CA LEU A 171 -17.26 17.89 -3.50
C LEU A 171 -17.63 18.90 -2.42
N GLN A 172 -16.62 19.43 -1.73
CA GLN A 172 -16.82 20.52 -0.81
C GLN A 172 -16.91 21.76 -1.70
N ASP A 173 -18.12 22.28 -1.86
CA ASP A 173 -18.33 23.65 -2.33
C ASP A 173 -17.66 24.59 -1.30
N LYS A 174 -16.36 24.81 -1.46
CA LYS A 174 -15.57 25.75 -0.66
C LYS A 174 -15.78 27.19 -1.15
N ASN A 175 -17.03 27.57 -1.38
CA ASN A 175 -17.37 28.98 -1.60
C ASN A 175 -17.58 29.75 -0.28
N ASP A 176 -17.77 29.06 0.85
CA ASP A 176 -18.08 29.73 2.11
C ASP A 176 -16.88 29.69 3.07
N SER A 177 -15.98 30.66 2.91
CA SER A 177 -15.05 31.23 3.92
C SER A 177 -13.62 31.52 3.44
N PHE A 178 -13.44 32.16 2.27
CA PHE A 178 -12.12 32.72 1.92
C PHE A 178 -12.00 34.20 2.32
N ASN A 179 -11.11 34.48 3.27
CA ASN A 179 -10.68 35.83 3.64
C ASN A 179 -9.40 36.19 2.84
N PRO A 180 -9.44 37.17 1.93
CA PRO A 180 -8.33 37.50 1.05
C PRO A 180 -7.15 38.23 1.72
N ASN A 181 -7.21 38.48 3.04
CA ASN A 181 -6.17 39.20 3.79
C ASN A 181 -5.24 38.30 4.64
N GLU A 182 -5.36 36.98 4.56
CA GLU A 182 -4.45 36.04 5.24
C GLU A 182 -3.45 35.40 4.27
N ASN A 183 -2.28 35.01 4.78
CA ASN A 183 -1.19 34.35 4.03
C ASN A 183 -1.62 32.95 3.53
N ASN A 184 -2.44 32.93 2.49
CA ASN A 184 -2.91 31.71 1.86
C ASN A 184 -1.98 31.34 0.69
N PRO A 185 -1.55 30.07 0.58
CA PRO A 185 -0.76 29.63 -0.56
C PRO A 185 -1.53 29.85 -1.87
N ALA A 186 -0.84 30.25 -2.94
CA ALA A 186 -1.48 30.44 -4.24
C ALA A 186 -2.03 29.10 -4.75
N GLU A 187 -3.32 29.08 -5.08
CA GLU A 187 -3.96 27.92 -5.69
C GLU A 187 -3.61 27.86 -7.19
N PRO A 188 -3.31 26.68 -7.77
CA PRO A 188 -2.91 26.50 -9.17
C PRO A 188 -3.93 26.97 -10.23
N SER A 189 -5.16 27.30 -9.84
CA SER A 189 -6.31 27.62 -10.71
C SER A 189 -6.72 29.10 -10.70
N MET A 190 -5.90 30.01 -10.16
CA MET A 190 -6.20 31.44 -10.11
C MET A 190 -5.82 32.17 -11.41
N GLU A 191 -6.79 32.86 -12.02
CA GLU A 191 -6.57 33.85 -13.08
C GLU A 191 -6.80 35.26 -12.52
N LEU A 192 -5.85 36.15 -12.78
CA LEU A 192 -5.97 37.58 -12.50
C LEU A 192 -6.44 38.30 -13.75
N VAL A 193 -7.59 38.95 -13.68
CA VAL A 193 -8.15 39.79 -14.75
C VAL A 193 -8.06 41.25 -14.37
N VAL A 194 -7.46 42.04 -15.24
CA VAL A 194 -7.30 43.47 -15.07
C VAL A 194 -8.50 44.18 -15.70
N ASN A 195 -9.25 44.92 -14.89
CA ASN A 195 -10.41 45.74 -15.29
C ASN A 195 -10.10 47.25 -15.30
N GLY A 196 -8.91 47.65 -14.83
CA GLY A 196 -8.39 49.02 -14.91
C GLY A 196 -7.25 49.16 -15.92
N SER A 197 -6.78 50.37 -16.20
CA SER A 197 -5.65 50.61 -17.11
C SER A 197 -4.47 51.27 -16.40
N GLY A 198 -3.25 50.85 -16.72
CA GLY A 198 -2.03 51.48 -16.20
C GLY A 198 -1.51 50.89 -14.88
N ILE A 199 -1.90 49.67 -14.53
CA ILE A 199 -1.51 49.01 -13.28
C ILE A 199 -0.05 48.56 -13.34
N ASN A 200 0.76 48.92 -12.34
CA ASN A 200 2.18 48.57 -12.33
C ASN A 200 2.39 47.06 -12.10
N VAL A 201 3.11 46.43 -13.02
CA VAL A 201 3.64 45.07 -12.88
C VAL A 201 5.14 45.18 -12.58
N ARG A 202 5.60 44.57 -11.49
CA ARG A 202 6.92 44.78 -10.90
C ARG A 202 7.79 43.53 -10.92
N SER A 203 9.09 43.70 -10.73
CA SER A 203 10.06 42.60 -10.76
C SER A 203 9.99 41.67 -9.54
N ASP A 204 9.47 42.14 -8.41
CA ASP A 204 9.24 41.34 -7.18
C ASP A 204 8.07 41.93 -6.38
N ALA A 205 7.61 41.22 -5.34
CA ALA A 205 6.47 41.58 -4.49
C ALA A 205 6.79 42.74 -3.53
N GLY A 206 6.45 43.96 -3.93
CA GLY A 206 6.66 45.17 -3.12
C GLY A 206 6.64 46.44 -3.97
N ILE A 207 6.24 47.58 -3.38
CA ILE A 207 6.15 48.87 -4.08
C ILE A 207 7.52 49.45 -4.43
N GLU A 208 8.56 49.01 -3.73
CA GLU A 208 9.97 49.37 -3.88
C GLU A 208 10.63 48.73 -5.10
N HIS A 209 10.05 47.67 -5.66
CA HIS A 209 10.63 46.94 -6.78
C HIS A 209 10.34 47.61 -8.13
N ARG A 210 11.27 47.45 -9.09
CA ARG A 210 11.19 48.10 -10.41
C ARG A 210 9.89 47.76 -11.14
N VAL A 211 9.19 48.77 -11.66
CA VAL A 211 8.07 48.56 -12.60
C VAL A 211 8.63 48.03 -13.92
N VAL A 212 8.27 46.80 -14.26
CA VAL A 212 8.69 46.11 -15.48
C VAL A 212 7.81 46.53 -16.66
N ARG A 213 6.51 46.67 -16.42
CA ARG A 213 5.51 47.11 -17.41
C ARG A 213 4.23 47.56 -16.72
N LYS A 214 3.27 48.04 -17.50
CA LYS A 214 1.91 48.34 -17.03
C LYS A 214 0.91 47.37 -17.65
N ALA A 215 0.01 46.84 -16.83
CA ALA A 215 -1.13 46.06 -17.28
C ALA A 215 -2.31 46.99 -17.65
N SER A 216 -3.10 46.55 -18.62
CA SER A 216 -4.23 47.29 -19.20
C SER A 216 -5.54 46.52 -19.05
N ASN A 217 -6.66 47.23 -19.18
CA ASN A 217 -7.99 46.64 -19.11
C ASN A 217 -8.13 45.51 -20.13
N GLY A 218 -8.57 44.34 -19.68
CA GLY A 218 -8.69 43.11 -20.47
C GLY A 218 -7.51 42.16 -20.32
N ASP A 219 -6.38 42.58 -19.72
CA ASP A 219 -5.25 41.69 -19.49
C ASP A 219 -5.63 40.56 -18.54
N ARG A 220 -5.15 39.35 -18.86
CA ARG A 220 -5.38 38.14 -18.07
C ARG A 220 -4.07 37.44 -17.78
N TYR A 221 -3.88 37.03 -16.53
CA TYR A 221 -2.65 36.38 -16.09
C TYR A 221 -2.96 35.14 -15.26
N LYS A 222 -2.26 34.05 -15.54
CA LYS A 222 -2.18 32.94 -14.58
C LYS A 222 -1.42 33.42 -13.34
N VAL A 223 -2.00 33.21 -12.16
CA VAL A 223 -1.36 33.49 -10.88
C VAL A 223 -0.47 32.30 -10.50
N LEU A 224 0.79 32.57 -10.24
CA LEU A 224 1.82 31.57 -9.94
C LEU A 224 2.19 31.53 -8.44
N ALA A 225 1.96 32.62 -7.71
CA ALA A 225 2.25 32.75 -6.28
C ALA A 225 1.51 33.99 -5.70
N VAL A 226 1.30 34.03 -4.39
CA VAL A 226 0.74 35.18 -3.67
C VAL A 226 1.67 35.50 -2.48
N LYS A 227 1.96 36.78 -2.27
CA LYS A 227 2.83 37.27 -1.19
C LYS A 227 2.38 38.66 -0.75
N ASN A 228 1.84 38.80 0.46
CA ASN A 228 1.47 40.10 1.06
C ASN A 228 0.61 41.00 0.15
N GLY A 229 -0.45 40.46 -0.46
CA GLY A 229 -1.32 41.21 -1.40
C GLY A 229 -0.76 41.36 -2.82
N TRP A 230 0.42 40.80 -3.11
CA TRP A 230 0.99 40.72 -4.46
C TRP A 230 0.76 39.36 -5.09
N TYR A 231 0.45 39.36 -6.38
CA TYR A 231 0.17 38.19 -7.18
C TYR A 231 1.25 38.03 -8.24
N LYS A 232 1.94 36.89 -8.25
CA LYS A 232 2.95 36.58 -9.25
C LYS A 232 2.26 36.13 -10.55
N VAL A 233 2.61 36.72 -11.68
CA VAL A 233 1.99 36.47 -13.00
C VAL A 233 2.94 35.72 -13.94
N GLY A 234 2.42 35.20 -15.07
CA GLY A 234 3.03 34.24 -16.01
C GLY A 234 4.49 34.42 -16.46
N ASN A 235 5.12 35.58 -16.22
CA ASN A 235 6.53 35.85 -16.50
C ASN A 235 7.41 35.98 -15.24
N GLY A 236 6.91 35.56 -14.08
CA GLY A 236 7.61 35.66 -12.80
C GLY A 236 7.56 37.06 -12.15
N GLU A 237 6.83 37.99 -12.75
CA GLU A 237 6.60 39.37 -12.28
C GLU A 237 5.45 39.42 -11.26
N TRP A 238 5.27 40.55 -10.57
CA TRP A 238 4.27 40.71 -9.51
C TRP A 238 3.35 41.91 -9.73
N ILE A 239 2.07 41.74 -9.47
CA ILE A 239 1.05 42.80 -9.53
C ILE A 239 0.36 42.90 -8.17
N PHE A 240 0.19 44.12 -7.66
CA PHE A 240 -0.52 44.33 -6.40
C PHE A 240 -2.03 44.20 -6.62
N TYR A 241 -2.71 43.45 -5.77
CA TYR A 241 -4.16 43.29 -5.86
C TYR A 241 -4.87 44.51 -5.31
N ASP A 242 -5.62 45.18 -6.19
CA ASP A 242 -6.61 46.17 -5.83
C ASP A 242 -7.97 45.70 -6.38
N PRO A 243 -8.97 45.41 -5.53
CA PRO A 243 -10.28 44.95 -5.98
C PRO A 243 -11.01 45.94 -6.89
N SER A 244 -10.62 47.22 -6.90
CA SER A 244 -11.19 48.26 -7.77
C SER A 244 -10.78 48.10 -9.24
N TRP A 245 -9.64 47.45 -9.49
CA TRP A 245 -9.06 47.32 -10.82
C TRP A 245 -8.73 45.89 -11.21
N ILE A 246 -8.79 44.95 -10.28
CA ILE A 246 -8.40 43.57 -10.49
C ILE A 246 -9.49 42.65 -9.97
N LYS A 247 -9.94 41.74 -10.84
CA LYS A 247 -10.81 40.63 -10.50
C LYS A 247 -10.00 39.35 -10.53
N ILE A 248 -10.08 38.54 -9.48
CA ILE A 248 -9.56 37.18 -9.50
C ILE A 248 -10.69 36.25 -9.97
N ASN A 249 -10.47 35.58 -11.09
CA ASN A 249 -11.31 34.49 -11.54
C ASN A 249 -10.70 33.18 -11.03
N TYR A 250 -11.52 32.34 -10.42
CA TYR A 250 -11.10 31.05 -9.87
C TYR A 250 -11.40 29.86 -10.80
N ASN A 251 -11.78 30.14 -12.05
CA ASN A 251 -12.26 29.15 -13.03
C ASN A 251 -11.30 28.94 -14.22
N VAL A 252 -10.00 28.79 -13.96
CA VAL A 252 -9.17 28.01 -14.89
C VAL A 252 -9.51 26.54 -14.62
N PRO A 253 -9.84 25.71 -15.63
CA PRO A 253 -9.99 24.28 -15.40
C PRO A 253 -8.74 23.80 -14.69
N LYS A 254 -8.90 23.26 -13.47
CA LYS A 254 -7.86 22.39 -12.91
C LYS A 254 -7.58 21.37 -14.00
N GLU A 255 -6.30 21.11 -14.32
CA GLU A 255 -6.01 19.77 -14.82
C GLU A 255 -6.69 18.84 -13.82
N GLU A 256 -7.71 18.12 -14.29
CA GLU A 256 -8.38 17.13 -13.46
C GLU A 256 -7.27 16.24 -12.91
N VAL A 257 -7.00 16.35 -11.61
CA VAL A 257 -6.32 15.27 -10.91
C VAL A 257 -7.32 14.13 -10.99
N GLN A 258 -7.22 13.33 -12.05
CA GLN A 258 -8.06 12.17 -12.23
C GLN A 258 -7.93 11.34 -10.96
N LYS A 259 -9.06 11.14 -10.27
CA LYS A 259 -9.12 10.17 -9.17
C LYS A 259 -8.46 8.88 -9.66
N PRO A 260 -7.60 8.23 -8.86
CA PRO A 260 -7.04 6.94 -9.21
C PRO A 260 -8.15 6.02 -9.72
N LYS A 261 -8.07 5.65 -11.01
CA LYS A 261 -9.05 4.75 -11.63
C LYS A 261 -8.95 3.34 -11.04
N ASP A 262 -7.79 3.03 -10.51
CA ASP A 262 -7.39 1.76 -9.94
C ASP A 262 -6.41 1.98 -8.77
N ASP A 263 -6.18 0.92 -8.00
CA ASP A 263 -5.26 0.92 -6.86
C ASP A 263 -3.77 0.99 -7.25
N ILE A 264 -3.48 1.21 -8.54
CA ILE A 264 -2.11 1.36 -9.04
C ILE A 264 -1.74 2.74 -9.56
N THR A 265 -2.71 3.62 -9.81
CA THR A 265 -2.45 4.97 -10.32
C THR A 265 -1.58 5.76 -9.34
N GLY A 266 -0.48 6.35 -9.85
CA GLY A 266 0.49 7.13 -9.07
C GLY A 266 1.53 6.30 -8.31
N GLY A 267 1.45 4.97 -8.33
CA GLY A 267 2.37 4.09 -7.62
C GLY A 267 3.66 3.85 -8.42
N TRP A 268 4.78 3.62 -7.73
CA TRP A 268 6.07 3.30 -8.40
C TRP A 268 6.01 2.04 -9.27
N PHE A 269 5.09 1.12 -8.95
CA PHE A 269 4.85 -0.13 -9.68
C PHE A 269 3.88 0.04 -10.85
N GLU A 270 3.23 1.21 -11.01
CA GLU A 270 2.18 1.45 -12.01
C GLU A 270 2.65 1.07 -13.41
N GLY A 271 3.79 1.63 -13.84
CA GLY A 271 4.34 1.37 -15.17
C GLY A 271 4.63 -0.11 -15.40
N HIS A 272 5.08 -0.82 -14.35
CA HIS A 272 5.36 -2.26 -14.44
C HIS A 272 4.08 -3.08 -14.57
N ILE A 273 3.10 -2.85 -13.69
CA ILE A 273 1.83 -3.59 -13.69
C ILE A 273 1.05 -3.31 -14.98
N ARG A 274 0.96 -2.04 -15.42
CA ARG A 274 0.28 -1.68 -16.67
C ARG A 274 0.93 -2.34 -17.88
N LYS A 275 2.27 -2.39 -17.96
CA LYS A 275 2.99 -3.10 -19.03
C LYS A 275 2.64 -4.58 -19.04
N LEU A 276 2.72 -5.27 -17.91
CA LEU A 276 2.39 -6.69 -17.86
C LEU A 276 0.91 -6.99 -18.13
N ASN A 277 0.01 -6.10 -17.71
CA ASN A 277 -1.42 -6.22 -18.02
C ASN A 277 -1.67 -6.06 -19.52
N SER A 278 -1.04 -5.07 -20.17
CA SER A 278 -1.15 -4.87 -21.62
C SER A 278 -0.62 -6.07 -22.44
N LEU A 279 0.35 -6.80 -21.89
CA LEU A 279 0.91 -8.01 -22.49
C LEU A 279 0.12 -9.29 -22.14
N GLY A 280 -0.94 -9.19 -21.32
CA GLY A 280 -1.69 -10.35 -20.84
C GLY A 280 -0.90 -11.25 -19.87
N ILE A 281 0.18 -10.75 -19.26
CA ILE A 281 1.04 -11.52 -18.35
C ILE A 281 0.50 -11.49 -16.93
N MET A 282 0.06 -10.32 -16.45
CA MET A 282 -0.48 -10.10 -15.11
C MET A 282 -1.84 -9.40 -15.20
N GLN A 283 -2.88 -10.06 -14.67
CA GLN A 283 -4.23 -9.50 -14.61
C GLN A 283 -4.50 -8.93 -13.21
N GLY A 284 -5.37 -7.92 -13.14
CA GLY A 284 -5.95 -7.47 -11.87
C GLY A 284 -6.89 -8.50 -11.25
N GLU A 285 -7.28 -8.29 -10.00
CA GLU A 285 -8.26 -9.10 -9.27
C GLU A 285 -9.72 -8.75 -9.61
N GLY A 286 -9.92 -7.76 -10.51
CA GLY A 286 -11.24 -7.27 -10.94
C GLY A 286 -11.57 -5.90 -10.36
N ASN A 287 -12.59 -5.22 -10.92
CA ASN A 287 -13.13 -3.95 -10.43
C ASN A 287 -12.09 -2.83 -10.20
N GLY A 288 -11.05 -2.76 -11.03
CA GLY A 288 -9.97 -1.78 -10.87
C GLY A 288 -8.96 -2.10 -9.75
N VAL A 289 -8.98 -3.32 -9.19
CA VAL A 289 -8.04 -3.76 -8.16
C VAL A 289 -6.94 -4.62 -8.79
N PHE A 290 -5.68 -4.26 -8.56
CA PHE A 290 -4.50 -5.04 -8.90
C PHE A 290 -3.74 -5.50 -7.64
N ALA A 291 -4.08 -4.99 -6.46
CA ALA A 291 -3.51 -5.34 -5.16
C ALA A 291 -1.97 -5.30 -5.13
N PRO A 292 -1.32 -4.17 -5.49
CA PRO A 292 0.13 -4.10 -5.71
C PRO A 292 0.99 -4.47 -4.48
N TYR A 293 0.42 -4.37 -3.27
CA TYR A 293 1.09 -4.71 -2.01
C TYR A 293 0.71 -6.10 -1.47
N ARG A 294 -0.13 -6.87 -2.17
CA ARG A 294 -0.39 -8.27 -1.83
C ARG A 294 0.84 -9.11 -2.15
N ASN A 295 1.19 -10.03 -1.27
CA ASN A 295 2.25 -11.00 -1.51
C ASN A 295 1.85 -11.99 -2.61
N VAL A 296 2.80 -12.32 -3.47
CA VAL A 296 2.63 -13.29 -4.57
C VAL A 296 3.04 -14.68 -4.09
N THR A 297 2.27 -15.70 -4.42
CA THR A 297 2.64 -17.10 -4.12
C THR A 297 3.64 -17.64 -5.14
N ARG A 298 4.33 -18.72 -4.79
CA ARG A 298 5.23 -19.43 -5.71
C ARG A 298 4.53 -19.87 -6.99
N ALA A 299 3.31 -20.38 -6.89
CA ALA A 299 2.48 -20.78 -8.03
C ALA A 299 2.09 -19.59 -8.93
N GLU A 300 1.70 -18.46 -8.33
CA GLU A 300 1.39 -17.24 -9.08
C GLU A 300 2.63 -16.72 -9.84
N PHE A 301 3.79 -16.71 -9.19
CA PHE A 301 5.03 -16.27 -9.85
C PHE A 301 5.47 -17.20 -10.98
N ALA A 302 5.30 -18.52 -10.82
CA ALA A 302 5.49 -19.49 -11.89
C ALA A 302 4.60 -19.19 -13.11
N LYS A 303 3.32 -18.86 -12.88
CA LYS A 303 2.40 -18.49 -13.95
C LYS A 303 2.84 -17.20 -14.65
N LEU A 304 3.33 -16.19 -13.92
CA LEU A 304 3.86 -14.96 -14.52
C LEU A 304 5.06 -15.24 -15.45
N ILE A 305 6.03 -16.07 -15.02
CA ILE A 305 7.17 -16.44 -15.87
C ILE A 305 6.69 -17.22 -17.11
N SER A 306 5.81 -18.20 -16.90
CA SER A 306 5.26 -19.01 -18.00
C SER A 306 4.59 -18.15 -19.07
N ASN A 307 3.76 -17.19 -18.64
CA ASN A 307 3.08 -16.25 -19.54
C ASN A 307 4.09 -15.31 -20.22
N ALA A 308 5.04 -14.75 -19.46
CA ALA A 308 6.03 -13.81 -19.98
C ALA A 308 6.93 -14.42 -21.07
N LEU A 309 7.34 -15.68 -20.89
CA LEU A 309 8.21 -16.39 -21.85
C LEU A 309 7.43 -17.11 -22.95
N LYS A 310 6.09 -17.17 -22.85
CA LYS A 310 5.21 -18.00 -23.68
C LYS A 310 5.70 -19.45 -23.76
N LEU A 311 5.95 -20.06 -22.60
CA LEU A 311 6.54 -21.40 -22.53
C LEU A 311 5.66 -22.44 -23.24
N PRO A 312 6.27 -23.45 -23.91
CA PRO A 312 5.52 -24.57 -24.48
C PRO A 312 4.83 -25.38 -23.38
N GLU A 313 3.91 -26.26 -23.78
CA GLU A 313 3.25 -27.18 -22.85
C GLU A 313 4.27 -28.05 -22.11
N GLY A 314 3.94 -28.35 -20.85
CA GLY A 314 4.77 -29.17 -19.96
C GLY A 314 3.93 -30.18 -19.21
N ASN A 315 4.52 -31.34 -18.91
CA ASN A 315 3.88 -32.44 -18.19
C ASN A 315 4.56 -32.77 -16.85
N LYS A 316 5.65 -32.08 -16.49
CA LYS A 316 6.32 -32.29 -15.19
C LYS A 316 5.44 -31.75 -14.08
N SER A 317 5.23 -32.54 -13.03
CA SER A 317 4.34 -32.21 -11.91
C SER A 317 5.03 -32.38 -10.56
N PHE A 318 4.37 -31.89 -9.52
CA PHE A 318 4.73 -32.05 -8.11
C PHE A 318 3.60 -32.77 -7.37
N VAL A 319 3.91 -33.40 -6.23
CA VAL A 319 2.96 -34.20 -5.46
C VAL A 319 1.85 -33.33 -4.83
N ASP A 320 2.19 -32.08 -4.52
CA ASP A 320 1.35 -31.07 -3.86
C ASP A 320 0.73 -30.07 -4.85
N ILE A 321 0.76 -30.34 -6.16
CA ILE A 321 0.26 -29.41 -7.18
C ILE A 321 -1.23 -29.06 -6.96
N ASN A 322 -2.02 -30.00 -6.43
CA ASN A 322 -3.44 -29.83 -6.17
C ASN A 322 -3.76 -28.90 -5.00
N GLU A 323 -2.76 -28.52 -4.19
CA GLU A 323 -2.94 -27.46 -3.19
C GLU A 323 -3.06 -26.08 -3.86
N ALA A 324 -2.46 -25.90 -5.04
CA ALA A 324 -2.60 -24.68 -5.82
C ALA A 324 -3.99 -24.60 -6.47
N HIS A 325 -4.49 -23.37 -6.65
CA HIS A 325 -5.69 -23.16 -7.48
C HIS A 325 -5.49 -23.74 -8.90
N PRO A 326 -6.47 -24.45 -9.48
CA PRO A 326 -6.32 -25.16 -10.77
C PRO A 326 -5.82 -24.29 -11.93
N SER A 327 -6.18 -23.00 -11.97
CA SER A 327 -5.72 -22.06 -13.01
C SER A 327 -4.20 -21.82 -13.02
N LEU A 328 -3.50 -22.15 -11.94
CA LEU A 328 -2.05 -21.98 -11.80
C LEU A 328 -1.26 -23.23 -12.20
N HIS A 329 -1.91 -24.40 -12.27
CA HIS A 329 -1.25 -25.70 -12.50
C HIS A 329 -0.43 -25.71 -13.78
N ASP A 330 -1.00 -25.19 -14.86
CA ASP A 330 -0.34 -25.12 -16.17
C ASP A 330 0.97 -24.31 -16.11
N GLY A 331 0.97 -23.17 -15.40
CA GLY A 331 2.19 -22.35 -15.24
C GLY A 331 3.30 -23.08 -14.50
N ILE A 332 2.94 -23.84 -13.46
CA ILE A 332 3.87 -24.69 -12.69
C ILE A 332 4.46 -25.76 -13.61
N LYS A 333 3.61 -26.51 -14.33
CA LYS A 333 4.03 -27.62 -15.20
C LYS A 333 4.98 -27.16 -16.29
N ARG A 334 4.66 -26.06 -16.97
CA ARG A 334 5.50 -25.49 -18.04
C ARG A 334 6.87 -25.08 -17.51
N CYS A 335 6.92 -24.31 -16.43
CA CYS A 335 8.18 -23.88 -15.83
C CYS A 335 9.02 -25.06 -15.32
N ALA A 336 8.39 -26.09 -14.75
CA ALA A 336 9.08 -27.28 -14.28
C ALA A 336 9.67 -28.08 -15.46
N SER A 337 8.92 -28.26 -16.55
CA SER A 337 9.36 -29.00 -17.74
C SER A 337 10.58 -28.36 -18.43
N VAL A 338 10.73 -27.03 -18.37
CA VAL A 338 11.91 -26.33 -18.93
C VAL A 338 13.02 -26.07 -17.90
N GLY A 339 12.90 -26.61 -16.68
CA GLY A 339 13.94 -26.53 -15.64
C GLY A 339 14.03 -25.20 -14.88
N ILE A 340 13.06 -24.29 -15.06
CA ILE A 340 12.96 -23.04 -14.29
C ILE A 340 12.60 -23.35 -12.82
N ILE A 341 11.76 -24.37 -12.59
CA ILE A 341 11.33 -24.80 -11.25
C ILE A 341 11.80 -26.22 -10.96
N ASN A 342 12.41 -26.42 -9.78
CA ASN A 342 12.85 -27.73 -9.29
C ASN A 342 12.11 -28.20 -8.02
N GLY A 343 11.26 -27.37 -7.42
CA GLY A 343 10.63 -27.66 -6.12
C GLY A 343 11.58 -27.41 -4.93
N ARG A 344 11.14 -27.82 -3.73
CA ARG A 344 11.91 -27.75 -2.47
C ARG A 344 12.63 -29.06 -2.11
N GLY A 345 12.42 -30.12 -2.89
CA GLY A 345 12.89 -31.48 -2.59
C GLY A 345 11.71 -32.45 -2.55
N GLU A 346 11.99 -33.76 -2.63
CA GLU A 346 10.99 -34.83 -2.42
C GLU A 346 9.73 -34.74 -3.30
N GLY A 347 9.82 -34.05 -4.45
CA GLY A 347 8.67 -33.83 -5.33
C GLY A 347 7.69 -32.75 -4.86
N ILE A 348 8.03 -31.96 -3.85
CA ILE A 348 7.22 -30.87 -3.27
C ILE A 348 7.55 -29.52 -3.94
N PHE A 349 6.53 -28.75 -4.31
CA PHE A 349 6.71 -27.39 -4.85
C PHE A 349 6.39 -26.28 -3.85
N ASP A 350 5.47 -26.53 -2.92
CA ASP A 350 4.91 -25.59 -1.95
C ASP A 350 4.25 -24.39 -2.66
N PRO A 351 3.11 -24.60 -3.35
CA PRO A 351 2.56 -23.63 -4.30
C PRO A 351 1.97 -22.37 -3.67
N ASN A 352 1.37 -22.49 -2.48
CA ASN A 352 0.62 -21.42 -1.83
C ASN A 352 1.49 -20.54 -0.92
N SER A 353 2.73 -20.95 -0.65
CA SER A 353 3.64 -20.14 0.12
C SER A 353 4.02 -18.86 -0.63
N PRO A 354 4.08 -17.70 0.07
CA PRO A 354 4.64 -16.48 -0.48
C PRO A 354 6.05 -16.71 -1.02
N ILE A 355 6.33 -16.23 -2.22
CA ILE A 355 7.65 -16.38 -2.82
C ILE A 355 8.63 -15.38 -2.21
N THR A 356 9.81 -15.84 -1.84
CA THR A 356 10.86 -14.96 -1.32
C THR A 356 11.61 -14.25 -2.45
N ARG A 357 12.27 -13.14 -2.15
CA ARG A 357 13.09 -12.40 -3.12
C ARG A 357 14.26 -13.23 -3.65
N GLU A 358 14.83 -14.12 -2.83
CA GLU A 358 15.82 -15.09 -3.29
C GLU A 358 15.23 -16.07 -4.30
N GLU A 359 14.06 -16.64 -4.02
CA GLU A 359 13.39 -17.57 -4.93
C GLU A 359 12.98 -16.93 -6.25
N VAL A 360 12.47 -15.69 -6.19
CA VAL A 360 12.23 -14.86 -7.38
C VAL A 360 13.51 -14.75 -8.21
N SER A 361 14.64 -14.44 -7.57
CA SER A 361 15.92 -14.27 -8.27
C SER A 361 16.41 -15.57 -8.91
N ILE A 362 16.27 -16.71 -8.24
CA ILE A 362 16.63 -18.02 -8.80
C ILE A 362 15.77 -18.33 -10.02
N MET A 363 14.46 -18.10 -9.93
CA MET A 363 13.54 -18.40 -11.04
C MET A 363 13.77 -17.48 -12.24
N ILE A 364 14.04 -16.19 -12.03
CA ILE A 364 14.33 -15.23 -13.10
C ILE A 364 15.68 -15.51 -13.77
N ASP A 365 16.73 -15.85 -13.00
CA ASP A 365 18.03 -16.24 -13.56
C ASP A 365 17.89 -17.48 -14.47
N LYS A 366 17.17 -18.51 -14.00
CA LYS A 366 16.89 -19.70 -14.81
C LYS A 366 16.05 -19.38 -16.04
N ALA A 367 15.07 -18.50 -15.93
CA ALA A 367 14.26 -18.03 -17.05
C ALA A 367 15.10 -17.33 -18.14
N LEU A 368 16.03 -16.45 -17.74
CA LEU A 368 16.96 -15.79 -18.66
C LEU A 368 17.92 -16.78 -19.30
N ARG A 369 18.47 -17.72 -18.52
CA ARG A 369 19.35 -18.77 -19.03
C ARG A 369 18.65 -19.70 -20.03
N TYR A 370 17.36 -19.99 -19.80
CA TYR A 370 16.53 -20.72 -20.76
C TYR A 370 16.41 -19.96 -22.11
N LYS A 371 16.44 -18.63 -22.08
CA LYS A 371 16.49 -17.78 -23.29
C LYS A 371 17.92 -17.51 -23.79
N GLY A 372 18.93 -18.20 -23.27
CA GLY A 372 20.33 -18.06 -23.68
C GLY A 372 21.05 -16.84 -23.09
N ILE A 373 20.43 -16.14 -22.14
CA ILE A 373 20.99 -14.93 -21.52
C ILE A 373 21.57 -15.30 -20.16
N THR A 374 22.86 -15.05 -19.97
CA THR A 374 23.55 -15.31 -18.71
C THR A 374 24.33 -14.06 -18.30
N GLY A 375 24.01 -13.52 -17.12
CA GLY A 375 24.78 -12.42 -16.54
C GLY A 375 26.17 -12.87 -16.08
N GLU A 376 27.07 -11.91 -15.90
CA GLU A 376 28.38 -12.17 -15.27
C GLU A 376 28.23 -12.36 -13.76
N LEU A 377 29.13 -13.15 -13.17
CA LEU A 377 29.27 -13.27 -11.72
C LEU A 377 30.02 -12.04 -11.19
N VAL A 378 29.31 -11.16 -10.49
CA VAL A 378 29.87 -9.92 -9.93
C VAL A 378 29.79 -9.90 -8.41
N ALA A 379 30.58 -9.05 -7.77
CA ALA A 379 30.49 -8.84 -6.33
C ALA A 379 29.16 -8.17 -5.96
N LEU A 380 28.46 -8.70 -4.94
CA LEU A 380 27.24 -8.09 -4.43
C LEU A 380 27.57 -6.95 -3.46
N PRO A 381 26.97 -5.76 -3.62
CA PRO A 381 27.19 -4.62 -2.71
C PRO A 381 26.39 -4.75 -1.40
N PHE A 382 25.59 -5.81 -1.26
CA PHE A 382 24.63 -5.90 -0.17
C PHE A 382 25.25 -6.28 1.18
N THR A 383 24.80 -5.64 2.26
CA THR A 383 25.25 -5.86 3.65
C THR A 383 24.77 -7.22 4.18
N ASP A 384 23.56 -7.62 3.78
CA ASP A 384 22.89 -8.86 4.14
C ASP A 384 23.19 -10.02 3.16
N LYS A 385 24.17 -9.86 2.24
CA LYS A 385 24.53 -10.90 1.26
C LYS A 385 24.94 -12.25 1.85
N HIS A 386 25.30 -12.28 3.13
CA HIS A 386 25.64 -13.50 3.87
C HIS A 386 24.41 -14.37 4.16
N LEU A 387 23.20 -13.81 4.08
CA LEU A 387 21.93 -14.52 4.25
C LEU A 387 21.42 -15.18 2.96
N ILE A 388 22.08 -14.91 1.81
CA ILE A 388 21.74 -15.50 0.51
C ILE A 388 22.36 -16.90 0.41
N THR A 389 21.51 -17.89 0.17
CA THR A 389 21.90 -19.29 0.00
C THR A 389 22.50 -19.53 -1.38
N TYR A 390 21.83 -19.05 -2.44
CA TYR A 390 22.22 -19.25 -3.84
C TYR A 390 22.68 -17.94 -4.48
N LYS A 391 23.90 -17.54 -4.12
CA LYS A 391 24.47 -16.22 -4.46
C LYS A 391 24.61 -16.01 -5.96
N GLU A 392 24.94 -17.04 -6.72
CA GLU A 392 25.27 -16.91 -8.14
C GLU A 392 24.09 -16.36 -8.96
N SER A 393 22.86 -16.76 -8.62
CA SER A 393 21.66 -16.25 -9.30
C SER A 393 21.50 -14.75 -9.05
N VAL A 394 21.71 -14.31 -7.81
CA VAL A 394 21.63 -12.88 -7.44
C VAL A 394 22.75 -12.08 -8.09
N GLN A 395 23.96 -12.64 -8.16
CA GLN A 395 25.11 -12.01 -8.83
C GLN A 395 24.85 -11.77 -10.32
N ARG A 396 24.38 -12.80 -11.04
CA ARG A 396 24.04 -12.67 -12.47
C ARG A 396 22.93 -11.67 -12.71
N LEU A 397 21.89 -11.66 -11.86
CA LEU A 397 20.81 -10.69 -12.01
C LEU A 397 21.22 -9.26 -11.64
N TYR A 398 22.18 -9.10 -10.73
CA TYR A 398 22.75 -7.80 -10.40
C TYR A 398 23.56 -7.24 -11.58
N SER A 399 24.41 -8.06 -12.24
CA SER A 399 25.14 -7.62 -13.44
C SER A 399 24.21 -7.26 -14.61
N LEU A 400 23.08 -7.95 -14.74
CA LEU A 400 22.04 -7.63 -15.72
C LEU A 400 21.13 -6.44 -15.34
N LYS A 401 21.32 -5.83 -14.15
CA LYS A 401 20.48 -4.76 -13.59
C LYS A 401 19.01 -5.15 -13.38
N VAL A 402 18.74 -6.45 -13.27
CA VAL A 402 17.42 -6.98 -12.92
C VAL A 402 17.17 -6.81 -11.41
N VAL A 403 18.21 -7.01 -10.59
CA VAL A 403 18.19 -6.82 -9.13
C VAL A 403 18.99 -5.56 -8.76
N ASN A 404 18.40 -4.64 -7.99
CA ASN A 404 19.06 -3.40 -7.52
C ASN A 404 19.00 -3.19 -5.98
N GLY A 405 18.61 -4.22 -5.20
CA GLY A 405 18.40 -4.11 -3.74
C GLY A 405 17.05 -3.48 -3.34
N ILE A 406 16.85 -3.24 -2.05
CA ILE A 406 15.64 -2.59 -1.48
C ILE A 406 15.92 -1.21 -0.84
N GLY A 407 17.16 -0.73 -0.91
CA GLY A 407 17.63 0.45 -0.16
C GLY A 407 18.60 0.06 0.95
N ASN A 408 19.29 1.04 1.55
CA ASN A 408 20.27 0.84 2.64
C ASN A 408 21.35 -0.23 2.38
N ASN A 409 21.69 -0.45 1.11
CA ASN A 409 22.57 -1.54 0.69
C ASN A 409 22.08 -2.94 1.12
N GLU A 410 20.78 -3.19 1.19
CA GLU A 410 20.20 -4.51 1.51
C GLU A 410 19.55 -5.17 0.28
N PHE A 411 19.60 -6.50 0.23
CA PHE A 411 18.91 -7.31 -0.76
C PHE A 411 17.57 -7.85 -0.25
N ASP A 412 17.52 -8.21 1.03
CA ASP A 412 16.48 -8.93 1.76
C ASP A 412 16.10 -10.28 1.12
N PRO A 413 16.95 -11.32 1.27
CA PRO A 413 16.71 -12.61 0.60
C PRO A 413 15.46 -13.35 1.11
N ARG A 414 15.07 -13.13 2.37
CA ARG A 414 13.98 -13.84 3.03
C ARG A 414 12.66 -13.09 2.97
N GLY A 415 12.68 -11.78 2.70
CA GLY A 415 11.47 -11.00 2.45
C GLY A 415 10.67 -11.56 1.28
N THR A 416 9.35 -11.46 1.40
CA THR A 416 8.41 -11.95 0.38
C THR A 416 8.11 -10.89 -0.67
N ALA A 417 7.90 -11.29 -1.92
CA ALA A 417 7.64 -10.35 -3.01
C ALA A 417 6.16 -9.97 -3.11
N THR A 418 5.88 -8.66 -3.18
CA THR A 418 4.53 -8.16 -3.51
C THR A 418 4.24 -8.24 -5.01
N ARG A 419 2.98 -8.08 -5.40
CA ARG A 419 2.57 -8.05 -6.81
C ARG A 419 3.27 -6.95 -7.62
N GLY A 420 3.42 -5.75 -7.06
CA GLY A 420 4.17 -4.66 -7.68
C GLY A 420 5.65 -4.99 -7.85
N GLN A 421 6.28 -5.63 -6.86
CA GLN A 421 7.66 -6.08 -6.95
C GLN A 421 7.84 -7.21 -7.96
N ALA A 422 6.96 -8.21 -7.95
CA ALA A 422 6.94 -9.28 -8.94
C ALA A 422 6.79 -8.72 -10.36
N ALA A 423 5.91 -7.73 -10.55
CA ALA A 423 5.76 -7.06 -11.84
C ALA A 423 7.05 -6.38 -12.28
N ALA A 424 7.72 -5.66 -11.38
CA ALA A 424 9.01 -5.02 -11.67
C ALA A 424 10.09 -6.03 -12.06
N PHE A 425 10.18 -7.18 -11.36
CA PHE A 425 11.12 -8.26 -11.70
C PHE A 425 10.86 -8.82 -13.10
N ILE A 426 9.61 -9.12 -13.44
CA ILE A 426 9.25 -9.67 -14.76
C ILE A 426 9.50 -8.64 -15.87
N VAL A 427 9.17 -7.36 -15.65
CA VAL A 427 9.45 -6.30 -16.64
C VAL A 427 10.96 -6.16 -16.88
N LYS A 428 11.77 -6.11 -15.82
CA LYS A 428 13.23 -6.04 -15.97
C LYS A 428 13.80 -7.27 -16.66
N MET A 429 13.27 -8.46 -16.37
CA MET A 429 13.63 -9.69 -17.08
C MET A 429 13.34 -9.56 -18.59
N LEU A 430 12.15 -9.08 -18.96
CA LEU A 430 11.78 -8.86 -20.36
C LEU A 430 12.67 -7.80 -21.04
N ASP A 431 13.00 -6.71 -20.34
CA ASP A 431 13.86 -5.65 -20.86
C ASP A 431 15.29 -6.14 -21.09
N SER A 432 15.78 -7.09 -20.28
CA SER A 432 17.07 -7.74 -20.50
C SER A 432 17.10 -8.68 -21.72
N MET A 433 15.95 -9.10 -22.25
CA MET A 433 15.84 -9.95 -23.44
C MET A 433 15.79 -9.14 -24.76
N GLN A 434 15.60 -7.83 -24.68
CA GLN A 434 15.48 -6.95 -25.84
C GLN A 434 16.81 -6.26 -26.21
N LYS A 435 17.87 -6.54 -25.45
CA LYS A 435 19.24 -6.08 -25.71
C LYS A 435 20.02 -7.21 -26.35
#